data_AF-A0A7S0HLF0-F1
#
_entry.id   AF-A0A7S0HLF0-F1
#
_cell.length_a   1.000
_cell.length_b   1.000
_cell.length_c   1.000
_cell.angle_alpha   90.00
_cell.angle_beta   90.00
_cell.angle_gamma   90.00
#
_symmetry.space_group_name_H-M   'P 1'
#
loop_
_entity.id
_entity.type
_entity.pdbx_description
1 polymer ?
#
loop_
_entity_poly.entity_id
_entity_poly.type
_entity_poly.pdbx_seq_one_letter_code
_entity_poly.pdbx_strand_id
1 'polypeptide(L)'
;AGGEPQPQLQPPQQAGLDYDLYAVVMHVGSPSDGHYYALIQDASARRWFQFNDERVVPMLESELQNAAGTSDLADVRRACAYMLLYRRKGPPSSRALQEESAQTH
;
A
#
# COMPACT_ATOMS: atom_id res chain seq x y z
N ALA A 1 -5.77 54.99 -16.59
CA ALA A 1 -5.15 53.68 -16.87
C ALA A 1 -4.64 53.13 -15.55
N GLY A 2 -5.18 52.00 -15.09
CA GLY A 2 -4.81 51.39 -13.81
C GLY A 2 -5.92 50.49 -13.30
N GLY A 3 -6.10 49.33 -13.93
CA GLY A 3 -6.91 48.25 -13.37
C GLY A 3 -6.01 47.38 -12.52
N GLU A 4 -6.37 47.16 -11.25
CA GLU A 4 -5.65 46.23 -10.39
C GLU A 4 -5.74 44.79 -10.94
N PRO A 5 -4.63 44.02 -10.94
CA PRO A 5 -4.67 42.64 -11.38
C PRO A 5 -5.44 41.81 -10.34
N GLN A 6 -6.53 41.18 -10.78
CA GLN A 6 -7.27 40.23 -9.95
C GLN A 6 -6.37 39.06 -9.56
N PRO A 7 -6.40 38.60 -8.30
CA PRO A 7 -5.67 37.43 -7.88
C PRO A 7 -6.24 36.21 -8.61
N GLN A 8 -5.43 35.58 -9.46
CA GLN A 8 -5.79 34.33 -10.11
C GLN A 8 -5.92 33.26 -9.02
N LEU A 9 -7.16 32.90 -8.69
CA LEU A 9 -7.46 31.74 -7.87
C LEU A 9 -6.92 30.51 -8.61
N GLN A 10 -5.77 29.99 -8.15
CA GLN A 10 -5.31 28.69 -8.60
C GLN A 10 -6.44 27.69 -8.32
N PRO A 11 -6.90 26.91 -9.31
CA PRO A 11 -7.87 25.87 -9.04
C PRO A 11 -7.32 25.00 -7.91
N PRO A 12 -8.15 24.58 -6.93
CA PRO A 12 -7.68 23.76 -5.84
C PRO A 12 -6.90 22.61 -6.44
N GLN A 13 -5.61 22.51 -6.11
CA GLN A 13 -4.80 21.38 -6.51
C GLN A 13 -5.57 20.15 -6.03
N GLN A 14 -6.12 19.39 -6.96
CA GLN A 14 -6.65 18.07 -6.65
C GLN A 14 -5.43 17.28 -6.19
N ALA A 15 -5.19 17.29 -4.88
CA ALA A 15 -4.14 16.50 -4.27
C ALA A 15 -4.44 15.06 -4.70
N GLY A 16 -3.61 14.54 -5.60
CA GLY A 16 -3.80 13.20 -6.16
C GLY A 16 -3.98 12.21 -5.04
N LEU A 17 -4.99 11.34 -5.17
CA LEU A 17 -5.19 10.23 -4.26
C LEU A 17 -4.18 9.12 -4.62
N ASP A 18 -2.90 9.41 -4.41
CA ASP A 18 -1.82 8.49 -4.70
C ASP A 18 -1.53 7.61 -3.47
N TYR A 19 -1.26 6.33 -3.71
CA TYR A 19 -0.99 5.36 -2.66
C TYR A 19 0.24 4.51 -3.01
N ASP A 20 1.02 4.15 -2.00
CA ASP A 20 2.06 3.12 -2.09
C ASP A 20 1.56 1.81 -1.50
N LEU A 21 1.66 0.72 -2.27
CA LEU A 21 1.57 -0.62 -1.71
C LEU A 21 2.77 -0.82 -0.77
N TYR A 22 2.52 -1.32 0.44
CA TYR A 22 3.59 -1.60 1.40
C TYR A 22 3.46 -2.95 2.08
N ALA A 23 2.29 -3.60 2.02
CA ALA A 23 2.16 -4.98 2.44
C ALA A 23 1.12 -5.75 1.60
N VAL A 24 1.39 -7.04 1.43
CA VAL A 24 0.50 -8.00 0.78
C VAL A 24 0.36 -9.19 1.71
N VAL A 25 -0.87 -9.56 2.03
CA VAL A 25 -1.15 -10.82 2.71
C VAL A 25 -1.42 -11.87 1.66
N MET A 26 -0.64 -12.94 1.72
CA MET A 26 -0.72 -14.07 0.83
C MET A 26 -1.50 -15.19 1.51
N HIS A 27 -2.36 -15.85 0.75
CA HIS A 27 -3.05 -17.06 1.18
C HIS A 27 -2.66 -18.22 0.26
N VAL A 28 -2.28 -19.35 0.82
CA VAL A 28 -1.90 -20.56 0.08
C VAL A 28 -2.79 -21.70 0.54
N GLY A 29 -3.62 -22.22 -0.36
CA GLY A 29 -4.48 -23.36 -0.04
C GLY A 29 -5.88 -23.23 -0.63
N SER A 30 -6.85 -23.72 0.11
CA SER A 30 -8.26 -23.73 -0.25
C SER A 30 -9.05 -22.67 0.54
N PRO A 31 -10.26 -22.30 0.12
CA PRO A 31 -11.08 -21.36 0.90
C PRO A 31 -11.40 -21.80 2.33
N SER A 32 -11.30 -23.10 2.65
CA SER A 32 -11.65 -23.67 3.96
C SER A 32 -10.45 -24.03 4.83
N ASP A 33 -9.26 -24.11 4.24
CA ASP A 33 -8.02 -24.51 4.91
C ASP A 33 -6.83 -24.04 4.07
N GLY A 34 -5.83 -23.48 4.74
CA GLY A 34 -4.68 -22.89 4.07
C GLY A 34 -3.73 -22.20 5.04
N HIS A 35 -2.69 -21.62 4.46
CA HIS A 35 -1.61 -20.94 5.19
C HIS A 35 -1.51 -19.47 4.79
N TYR A 36 -1.37 -18.61 5.78
CA TYR A 36 -1.20 -17.17 5.58
C TYR A 36 0.24 -16.76 5.87
N TYR A 37 0.78 -15.92 4.99
CA TYR A 37 2.05 -15.25 5.23
C TYR A 37 1.99 -13.83 4.66
N ALA A 38 2.89 -12.96 5.07
CA ALA A 38 2.89 -11.57 4.65
C ALA A 38 4.16 -11.21 3.86
N LEU A 39 4.00 -10.40 2.83
CA LEU A 39 5.07 -9.70 2.15
C LEU A 39 5.00 -8.24 2.58
N ILE A 40 6.02 -7.72 3.25
CA ILE A 40 6.00 -6.37 3.82
C ILE A 40 7.25 -5.62 3.36
N GLN A 41 7.05 -4.39 2.91
CA GLN A 41 8.09 -3.46 2.56
C GLN A 41 8.53 -2.68 3.80
N ASP A 42 9.81 -2.74 4.11
CA ASP A 42 10.42 -1.86 5.10
C ASP A 42 10.29 -0.40 4.65
N ALA A 43 9.81 0.46 5.55
CA ALA A 43 9.56 1.86 5.25
C ALA A 43 10.86 2.66 4.99
N SER A 44 11.96 2.27 5.63
CA SER A 44 13.22 3.00 5.58
C SER A 44 14.02 2.67 4.32
N ALA A 45 14.25 1.37 4.06
CA ALA A 45 15.11 0.90 2.99
C ALA A 45 14.35 0.55 1.70
N ARG A 46 13.01 0.60 1.70
CA ARG A 46 12.14 0.18 0.59
C ARG A 46 12.42 -1.26 0.12
N ARG A 47 12.90 -2.11 1.03
CA ARG A 47 13.19 -3.53 0.77
C ARG A 47 12.02 -4.40 1.19
N TRP A 48 11.74 -5.42 0.39
CA TRP A 48 10.68 -6.38 0.67
C TRP A 48 11.20 -7.56 1.48
N PHE A 49 10.33 -8.07 2.35
CA PHE A 49 10.59 -9.25 3.15
C PHE A 49 9.36 -10.13 3.15
N GLN A 50 9.58 -11.45 3.13
CA GLN A 50 8.55 -12.45 3.38
C GLN A 50 8.59 -12.83 4.86
N PHE A 51 7.48 -12.61 5.54
CA PHE A 51 7.19 -13.01 6.91
C PHE A 51 6.31 -14.25 6.87
N ASN A 52 6.91 -15.40 7.15
CA ASN A 52 6.24 -16.69 7.16
C ASN A 52 6.45 -17.33 8.54
N ASP A 53 5.51 -17.07 9.45
CA ASP A 53 5.55 -17.45 10.86
C ASP A 53 6.86 -17.03 11.54
N GLU A 54 7.65 -18.01 12.00
CA GLU A 54 8.95 -17.83 12.64
C GLU A 54 10.08 -17.39 11.69
N ARG A 55 9.85 -17.45 10.36
CA ARG A 55 10.87 -17.20 9.35
C ARG A 55 10.63 -15.88 8.63
N VAL A 56 11.63 -15.00 8.69
CA VAL A 56 11.68 -13.76 7.92
C VAL A 56 12.83 -13.82 6.92
N VAL A 57 12.53 -13.65 5.64
CA VAL A 57 13.56 -13.65 4.57
C VAL A 57 13.43 -12.43 3.67
N PRO A 58 14.56 -11.84 3.21
CA PRO A 58 14.53 -10.81 2.18
C PRO A 58 13.92 -11.33 0.87
N MET A 59 13.26 -10.45 0.13
CA MET A 59 12.64 -10.72 -1.17
C MET A 59 12.94 -9.57 -2.14
N LEU A 60 13.07 -9.89 -3.43
CA LEU A 60 13.19 -8.88 -4.49
C LEU A 60 11.80 -8.36 -4.87
N GLU A 61 11.69 -7.06 -5.14
CA GLU A 61 10.42 -6.47 -5.58
C GLU A 61 9.88 -7.09 -6.87
N SER A 62 10.77 -7.56 -7.77
CA SER A 62 10.39 -8.29 -8.97
C SER A 62 9.67 -9.62 -8.67
N GLU A 63 9.93 -10.23 -7.52
CA GLU A 63 9.28 -11.47 -7.09
C GLU A 63 7.87 -11.23 -6.55
N LEU A 64 7.56 -10.00 -6.14
CA LEU A 64 6.25 -9.61 -5.62
C LEU A 64 5.14 -9.81 -6.65
N GLN A 65 5.39 -9.42 -7.90
CA GLN A 65 4.41 -9.57 -8.99
C GLN A 65 4.12 -11.05 -9.25
N ASN A 66 5.17 -11.87 -9.34
CA ASN A 66 5.03 -13.31 -9.55
C ASN A 66 4.29 -13.98 -8.39
N ALA A 67 4.57 -13.56 -7.14
CA ALA A 67 3.93 -14.08 -5.94
C ALA A 67 2.44 -13.72 -5.88
N ALA A 68 2.05 -12.52 -6.32
CA ALA A 68 0.68 -12.02 -6.28
C ALA A 68 -0.31 -12.73 -7.23
N GLY A 69 0.13 -13.76 -7.95
CA GLY A 69 -0.73 -14.61 -8.77
C GLY A 69 -0.76 -14.28 -10.26
N THR A 70 0.24 -13.55 -10.79
CA THR A 70 0.31 -13.21 -12.23
C THR A 70 1.06 -14.25 -13.07
N SER A 71 1.57 -15.32 -12.47
CA SER A 71 2.33 -16.38 -13.17
C SER A 71 1.67 -17.74 -13.05
N ASP A 72 1.79 -18.56 -14.11
CA ASP A 72 1.27 -19.95 -14.19
C ASP A 72 1.85 -20.87 -13.08
N LEU A 73 2.86 -20.44 -12.33
CA LEU A 73 3.42 -21.16 -11.18
C LEU A 73 2.58 -21.02 -9.90
N ALA A 74 1.70 -20.01 -9.83
CA ALA A 74 0.75 -19.85 -8.73
C ALA A 74 -0.24 -21.03 -8.63
N ASP A 75 -0.51 -21.68 -9.76
CA ASP A 75 -1.37 -22.88 -9.85
C ASP A 75 -0.78 -24.09 -9.12
N VAL A 76 0.55 -24.22 -9.00
CA VAL A 76 1.18 -25.37 -8.34
C VAL A 76 1.02 -25.30 -6.81
N ARG A 77 0.74 -24.11 -6.24
CA ARG A 77 0.54 -23.92 -4.79
C ARG A 77 -0.80 -23.30 -4.38
N ARG A 78 -1.69 -22.93 -5.32
CA ARG A 78 -2.92 -22.14 -5.03
C ARG A 78 -2.62 -20.90 -4.16
N ALA A 79 -1.49 -20.26 -4.43
CA ALA A 79 -1.09 -19.05 -3.73
C ALA A 79 -1.76 -17.83 -4.39
N CYS A 80 -2.44 -16.99 -3.62
CA CYS A 80 -3.04 -15.76 -4.10
C CYS A 80 -2.80 -14.58 -3.16
N ALA A 81 -2.74 -13.37 -3.73
CA ALA A 81 -2.82 -12.16 -2.93
C ALA A 81 -4.25 -12.02 -2.37
N TYR A 82 -4.38 -12.09 -1.05
CA TYR A 82 -5.66 -12.05 -0.35
C TYR A 82 -6.01 -10.64 0.15
N MET A 83 -5.02 -9.90 0.66
CA MET A 83 -5.22 -8.50 1.07
C MET A 83 -4.05 -7.64 0.60
N LEU A 84 -4.37 -6.43 0.12
CA LEU A 84 -3.39 -5.41 -0.27
C LEU A 84 -3.49 -4.22 0.68
N LEU A 85 -2.38 -3.85 1.30
CA LEU A 85 -2.30 -2.74 2.24
C LEU A 85 -1.54 -1.58 1.60
N TYR A 86 -2.21 -0.44 1.56
CA TYR A 86 -1.74 0.78 0.93
C TYR A 86 -1.59 1.90 1.95
N ARG A 87 -0.55 2.73 1.78
CA ARG A 87 -0.37 3.99 2.52
C ARG A 87 -0.54 5.15 1.56
N ARG A 88 -1.27 6.18 1.97
CA ARG A 88 -1.46 7.36 1.12
C ARG A 88 -0.18 8.16 1.01
N LYS A 89 0.09 8.69 -0.18
CA LYS A 89 1.14 9.67 -0.43
C LYS A 89 0.63 11.07 -0.17
N GLY A 90 1.51 11.94 0.31
CA GLY A 90 1.19 13.33 0.59
C GLY A 90 0.63 13.57 2.00
N PRO A 91 0.37 14.85 2.34
CA PRO A 91 -0.04 15.25 3.68
C PRO A 91 -1.36 14.59 4.09
N PRO A 92 -1.62 14.44 5.41
CA PRO A 92 -2.91 13.99 5.94
C PRO A 92 -4.05 14.83 5.34
N SER A 93 -5.21 14.19 5.13
CA SER A 93 -6.32 14.84 4.44
C SER A 93 -6.89 15.85 5.41
N SER A 94 -7.54 16.89 4.91
CA SER A 94 -8.28 17.83 5.77
C SER A 94 -9.16 17.12 6.80
N ARG A 95 -9.79 16.00 6.40
CA ARG A 95 -10.54 15.12 7.31
C ARG A 95 -9.69 14.43 8.38
N ALA A 96 -8.52 13.91 8.05
CA ALA A 96 -7.63 13.26 9.02
C ALA A 96 -7.06 14.29 10.03
N LEU A 97 -6.75 15.50 9.56
CA LEU A 97 -6.36 16.62 10.41
C LEU A 97 -7.49 17.06 11.35
N GLN A 98 -8.74 17.03 10.89
CA GLN A 98 -9.91 17.32 11.73
C GLN A 98 -10.13 16.25 12.80
N GLU A 99 -10.02 14.97 12.45
CA GLU A 99 -10.18 13.85 13.39
C GLU A 99 -9.07 13.82 14.47
N GLU A 100 -7.82 14.13 14.11
CA GLU A 100 -6.70 14.25 15.07
C GLU A 100 -6.89 15.45 16.02
N SER A 101 -7.42 16.58 15.53
CA SER A 101 -7.76 17.73 16.36
C SER A 101 -8.91 17.46 17.35
N ALA A 102 -9.85 16.57 16.99
CA ALA A 102 -10.98 16.18 17.83
C ALA A 102 -10.62 15.17 18.93
N GLN A 103 -9.47 14.48 18.82
CA GLN A 103 -8.98 13.53 19.84
C GLN A 103 -8.03 14.17 20.87
N THR A 104 -7.64 15.44 20.66
CA THR A 104 -6.74 16.19 21.56
C THR A 104 -7.51 17.10 22.55
N HIS A 105 -8.77 16.78 22.87
CA HIS A 105 -9.54 17.49 23.91
C HIS A 105 -10.24 16.51 24.86
#